data_AF-A0A1S9CYE6-F1
#
_entry.id   AF-A0A1S9CYE6-F1
#
_cell.length_a   1.000
_cell.length_b   1.000
_cell.length_c   1.000
_cell.angle_alpha   90.00
_cell.angle_beta   90.00
_cell.angle_gamma   90.00
#
_symmetry.space_group_name_H-M   'P 1'
#
loop_
_entity.id
_entity.type
_entity.pdbx_description
1 polymer ?
#
loop_
_entity_poly.entity_id
_entity_poly.type
_entity_poly.pdbx_seq_one_letter_code
_entity_poly.pdbx_strand_id
1 'polypeptide(L)'
;MPEEYFCLTTEEWNLIFAAIQAIAVLVGVPYGLYQLRELRSSRSKASIEKMLEEWRKDPGPRDRVVADFPMFGAGPASNRAGRLLRWMHDAQAAQATTSAPSPRIIAELLSDARDVIERVNDLGSYVELGIVEERHFFAQFHFSVIQLVFLLEPYLLLRTALRGGNRWGMRLRRLRVGAERYQCWNPLHRTATITLRGTTILQPDPSRPFVVLPRLRFMPDRQRFRPDDESALKATRQEIQKVSEGWGLALDEMDKWFGPI
;
A
#
# COMPACT_ATOMS: atom_id res chain seq x y z
N MET A 1 43.75 1.97 61.57
CA MET A 1 42.77 0.87 61.69
C MET A 1 41.74 1.09 60.61
N PRO A 2 41.41 0.09 59.77
CA PRO A 2 40.33 0.25 58.80
C PRO A 2 39.04 0.59 59.56
N GLU A 3 38.34 1.65 59.14
CA GLU A 3 37.07 2.04 59.76
C GLU A 3 36.00 1.03 59.34
N GLU A 4 35.68 0.11 60.25
CA GLU A 4 34.56 -0.82 60.09
C GLU A 4 33.26 -0.07 60.41
N TYR A 5 32.46 0.20 59.38
CA TYR A 5 31.10 0.68 59.55
C TYR A 5 30.16 -0.51 59.39
N PHE A 6 29.39 -0.82 60.44
CA PHE A 6 28.46 -1.96 60.49
C PHE A 6 29.11 -3.32 60.22
N CYS A 7 30.31 -3.55 60.78
CA CYS A 7 31.05 -4.81 60.64
C CYS A 7 31.41 -5.18 59.19
N LEU A 8 31.42 -4.20 58.27
CA LEU A 8 31.82 -4.37 56.89
C LEU A 8 33.00 -3.45 56.58
N THR A 9 33.94 -4.00 55.83
CA THR A 9 35.09 -3.27 55.29
C THR A 9 34.65 -2.32 54.17
N THR A 10 35.48 -1.32 53.87
CA THR A 10 35.27 -0.40 52.75
C THR A 10 35.17 -1.13 51.40
N GLU A 11 35.92 -2.23 51.24
CA GLU A 11 35.88 -3.06 50.02
C GLU A 11 34.53 -3.77 49.85
N GLU A 12 33.97 -4.31 50.94
CA GLU A 12 32.65 -4.95 50.92
C GLU A 12 31.54 -3.95 50.62
N TRP A 13 31.62 -2.74 51.19
CA TRP A 13 30.70 -1.65 50.85
C TRP A 13 30.76 -1.27 49.37
N ASN A 14 31.97 -1.12 48.82
CA ASN A 14 32.16 -0.82 47.40
C ASN A 14 31.59 -1.94 46.51
N LEU A 15 31.76 -3.20 46.90
CA LEU A 15 31.22 -4.35 46.17
C LEU A 15 29.68 -4.35 46.18
N ILE A 16 29.06 -4.05 47.33
CA ILE A 16 27.60 -3.94 47.45
C ILE A 16 27.07 -2.80 46.56
N PHE A 17 27.70 -1.62 46.58
CA PHE A 17 27.29 -0.51 45.72
C PHE A 17 27.47 -0.84 44.24
N ALA A 18 28.58 -1.48 43.85
CA ALA A 18 28.80 -1.94 42.49
C ALA A 18 27.73 -2.96 42.05
N ALA A 19 27.34 -3.89 42.93
CA ALA A 19 26.29 -4.86 42.65
C ALA A 19 24.92 -4.19 42.48
N ILE A 20 24.56 -3.23 43.33
CA ILE A 20 23.31 -2.47 43.22
C ILE A 20 23.27 -1.68 41.90
N GLN A 21 24.38 -1.01 41.55
CA GLN A 21 24.49 -0.29 40.28
C GLN A 21 24.38 -1.23 39.08
N ALA A 22 25.03 -2.40 39.13
CA ALA A 22 24.93 -3.40 38.09
C ALA A 22 23.49 -3.92 37.90
N ILE A 23 22.78 -4.20 38.99
CA ILE A 23 21.37 -4.59 38.95
C ILE A 23 20.50 -3.46 38.37
N ALA A 24 20.73 -2.22 38.80
CA ALA A 24 20.00 -1.07 38.28
C ALA A 24 20.21 -0.89 36.76
N VAL A 25 21.41 -1.13 36.24
CA VAL A 25 21.68 -1.10 34.79
C VAL A 25 21.04 -2.30 34.08
N LEU A 26 21.19 -3.51 34.63
CA LEU A 26 20.65 -4.75 34.06
C LEU A 26 19.12 -4.75 33.95
N VAL A 27 18.43 -4.10 34.89
CA VAL A 27 16.95 -3.99 34.87
C VAL A 27 16.50 -2.71 34.18
N GLY A 28 17.15 -1.58 34.49
CA GLY A 28 16.76 -0.25 34.02
C GLY A 28 16.91 -0.07 32.52
N VAL A 29 17.97 -0.61 31.90
CA VAL A 29 18.17 -0.49 30.44
C VAL A 29 17.10 -1.29 29.67
N PRO A 30 16.85 -2.58 29.95
CA PRO A 30 15.75 -3.31 29.31
C PRO A 30 14.38 -2.68 29.54
N TYR A 31 14.09 -2.20 30.75
CA TYR A 31 12.84 -1.53 31.05
C TYR A 31 12.68 -0.21 30.29
N GLY A 32 13.73 0.62 30.24
CA GLY A 32 13.73 1.86 29.45
C GLY A 32 13.55 1.60 27.96
N LEU A 33 14.20 0.55 27.42
CA LEU A 33 14.00 0.11 26.03
C LEU A 33 12.57 -0.39 25.78
N TYR A 34 11.97 -1.10 26.74
CA TYR A 34 10.57 -1.53 26.67
C TYR A 34 9.63 -0.32 26.64
N GLN A 35 9.80 0.63 27.55
CA GLN A 35 9.00 1.86 27.60
C GLN A 35 9.13 2.69 26.32
N LEU A 36 10.35 2.81 25.78
CA LEU A 36 10.56 3.49 24.49
C LEU A 36 9.87 2.77 23.33
N ARG A 37 9.85 1.44 23.31
CA ARG A 37 9.10 0.66 22.32
C ARG A 37 7.60 0.86 22.47
N GLU A 38 7.09 0.90 23.69
CA GLU A 38 5.67 1.09 23.97
C GLU A 38 5.20 2.51 23.65
N LEU A 39 6.00 3.53 23.97
CA LEU A 39 5.76 4.92 23.55
C LEU A 39 5.79 5.09 22.02
N ARG A 40 6.72 4.41 21.33
CA ARG A 40 6.74 4.38 19.87
C ARG A 40 5.49 3.69 19.31
N SER A 41 5.10 2.55 19.91
CA SER A 41 3.92 1.79 19.50
C SER A 41 2.63 2.57 19.73
N SER A 42 2.48 3.26 20.86
CA SER A 42 1.29 4.06 21.18
C SER A 42 1.15 5.28 20.27
N ARG A 43 2.24 6.00 19.98
CA ARG A 43 2.21 7.09 18.98
C ARG A 43 1.89 6.59 17.58
N SER A 44 2.45 5.45 17.20
CA SER A 44 2.12 4.76 15.95
C SER A 44 0.63 4.42 15.88
N LYS A 45 0.09 3.80 16.93
CA LYS A 45 -1.33 3.45 17.06
C LYS A 45 -2.23 4.69 16.98
N ALA A 46 -1.94 5.75 17.72
CA ALA A 46 -2.74 6.98 17.68
C ALA A 46 -2.71 7.64 16.30
N SER A 47 -1.56 7.64 15.60
CA SER A 47 -1.46 8.13 14.23
C SER A 47 -2.24 7.27 13.25
N ILE A 48 -2.18 5.94 13.40
CA ILE A 48 -2.96 5.00 12.58
C ILE A 48 -4.45 5.19 12.85
N GLU A 49 -4.86 5.22 14.11
CA GLU A 49 -6.25 5.42 14.52
C GLU A 49 -6.78 6.73 13.99
N LYS A 50 -6.05 7.84 14.12
CA LYS A 50 -6.46 9.13 13.55
C LYS A 50 -6.64 9.07 12.04
N MET A 51 -5.70 8.46 11.33
CA MET A 51 -5.76 8.34 9.88
C MET A 51 -6.85 7.36 9.42
N LEU A 52 -7.08 6.27 10.16
CA LEU A 52 -8.22 5.37 9.93
C LEU A 52 -9.54 6.05 10.23
N GLU A 53 -9.57 6.91 11.24
CA GLU A 53 -10.71 7.73 11.59
C GLU A 53 -10.97 8.77 10.50
N GLU A 54 -9.94 9.42 9.97
CA GLU A 54 -10.03 10.30 8.80
C GLU A 54 -10.51 9.53 7.56
N TRP A 55 -10.00 8.32 7.33
CA TRP A 55 -10.41 7.47 6.23
C TRP A 55 -11.83 6.89 6.41
N ARG A 56 -12.30 6.73 7.64
CA ARG A 56 -13.67 6.33 7.98
C ARG A 56 -14.65 7.49 7.93
N LYS A 57 -14.21 8.71 8.28
CA LYS A 57 -15.05 9.92 8.31
C LYS A 57 -15.46 10.38 6.91
N ASP A 58 -14.65 10.10 5.90
CA ASP A 58 -14.97 10.38 4.51
C ASP A 58 -14.85 9.11 3.65
N PRO A 59 -15.81 8.16 3.79
CA PRO A 59 -15.80 6.92 3.04
C PRO A 59 -16.35 7.12 1.61
N GLY A 60 -16.99 8.26 1.32
CA GLY A 60 -17.71 8.53 0.08
C GLY A 60 -16.89 8.24 -1.18
N PRO A 61 -15.71 8.86 -1.37
CA PRO A 61 -14.87 8.62 -2.54
C PRO A 61 -14.42 7.15 -2.65
N ARG A 62 -14.04 6.53 -1.52
CA ARG A 62 -13.61 5.12 -1.50
C ARG A 62 -14.76 4.20 -1.90
N ASP A 63 -15.91 4.37 -1.30
CA ASP A 63 -17.05 3.49 -1.47
C ASP A 63 -17.63 3.66 -2.89
N ARG A 64 -17.64 4.89 -3.44
CA ARG A 64 -17.94 5.15 -4.85
C ARG A 64 -16.94 4.49 -5.79
N VAL A 65 -15.63 4.57 -5.53
CA VAL A 65 -14.63 3.84 -6.34
C VAL A 65 -14.85 2.32 -6.24
N VAL A 66 -15.10 1.79 -5.05
CA VAL A 66 -15.33 0.35 -4.86
C VAL A 66 -16.64 -0.11 -5.49
N ALA A 67 -17.66 0.74 -5.58
CA ALA A 67 -18.96 0.44 -6.18
C ALA A 67 -18.97 0.61 -7.70
N ASP A 68 -18.41 1.72 -8.19
CA ASP A 68 -18.67 2.24 -9.54
C ASP A 68 -17.44 2.19 -10.44
N PHE A 69 -16.22 2.09 -9.90
CA PHE A 69 -15.02 2.03 -10.73
C PHE A 69 -15.07 0.80 -11.65
N PRO A 70 -14.85 0.97 -12.96
CA PRO A 70 -15.10 -0.11 -13.89
C PRO A 70 -14.00 -1.16 -13.78
N MET A 71 -14.38 -2.32 -13.25
CA MET A 71 -13.50 -3.48 -13.13
C MET A 71 -13.64 -4.36 -14.38
N PHE A 72 -12.73 -4.20 -15.33
CA PHE A 72 -12.81 -4.93 -16.60
C PHE A 72 -12.19 -6.33 -16.51
N GLY A 73 -12.85 -7.27 -15.82
CA GLY A 73 -12.55 -8.72 -15.82
C GLY A 73 -11.11 -9.15 -15.46
N ALA A 74 -10.86 -10.46 -15.57
CA ALA A 74 -9.52 -11.03 -15.40
C ALA A 74 -8.60 -10.70 -16.60
N GLY A 75 -7.29 -10.67 -16.36
CA GLY A 75 -6.28 -10.45 -17.40
C GLY A 75 -5.17 -9.49 -16.97
N PRO A 76 -4.13 -9.32 -17.82
CA PRO A 76 -3.01 -8.46 -17.50
C PRO A 76 -3.46 -7.00 -17.38
N ALA A 77 -2.77 -6.26 -16.50
CA ALA A 77 -3.12 -4.90 -16.17
C ALA A 77 -3.09 -3.93 -17.37
N SER A 78 -2.22 -4.18 -18.36
CA SER A 78 -2.17 -3.45 -19.63
C SER A 78 -3.47 -3.54 -20.42
N ASN A 79 -4.05 -4.74 -20.53
CA ASN A 79 -5.32 -4.93 -21.25
C ASN A 79 -6.48 -4.24 -20.53
N ARG A 80 -6.46 -4.24 -19.19
CA ARG A 80 -7.43 -3.50 -18.38
C ARG A 80 -7.29 -1.99 -18.56
N ALA A 81 -6.07 -1.47 -18.67
CA ALA A 81 -5.81 -0.06 -18.96
C ALA A 81 -6.37 0.36 -20.33
N GLY A 82 -6.15 -0.44 -21.38
CA GLY A 82 -6.75 -0.19 -22.70
C GLY A 82 -8.28 -0.23 -22.69
N ARG A 83 -8.89 -1.11 -21.88
CA ARG A 83 -10.35 -1.13 -21.67
C ARG A 83 -10.88 0.11 -20.94
N LEU A 84 -10.15 0.59 -19.93
CA LEU A 84 -10.48 1.84 -19.23
C LEU A 84 -10.46 3.02 -20.20
N LEU A 85 -9.43 3.10 -21.03
CA LEU A 85 -9.31 4.17 -22.02
C LEU A 85 -10.48 4.16 -23.02
N ARG A 86 -10.84 2.98 -23.55
CA ARG A 86 -12.02 2.81 -24.42
C ARG A 86 -13.31 3.25 -23.74
N TRP A 87 -13.54 2.84 -22.50
CA TRP A 87 -14.70 3.25 -21.71
C TRP A 87 -14.79 4.77 -21.53
N MET A 88 -13.67 5.44 -21.28
CA MET A 88 -13.62 6.91 -21.18
C MET A 88 -13.96 7.58 -22.52
N HIS A 89 -13.38 7.09 -23.62
CA HIS A 89 -13.65 7.60 -24.96
C HIS A 89 -15.12 7.42 -25.35
N ASP A 90 -15.68 6.23 -25.15
CA ASP A 90 -17.07 5.91 -25.48
C ASP A 90 -18.03 6.83 -24.73
N ALA A 91 -17.77 7.12 -23.47
CA ALA A 91 -18.59 8.04 -22.69
C ALA A 91 -18.48 9.51 -23.13
N GLN A 92 -17.31 9.94 -23.61
CA GLN A 92 -17.17 11.27 -24.21
C GLN A 92 -17.93 11.37 -25.54
N ALA A 93 -17.87 10.32 -26.37
CA ALA A 93 -18.58 10.24 -27.64
C ALA A 93 -20.10 10.08 -27.46
N ALA A 94 -20.53 9.39 -26.39
CA ALA A 94 -21.93 9.11 -26.10
C ALA A 94 -22.70 10.28 -25.46
N GLN A 95 -22.20 11.52 -25.58
CA GLN A 95 -23.03 12.73 -25.37
C GLN A 95 -24.32 12.72 -26.23
N ALA A 96 -24.48 11.77 -27.17
CA ALA A 96 -25.63 11.60 -28.04
C ALA A 96 -26.55 10.36 -27.75
N THR A 97 -26.28 9.47 -26.78
CA THR A 97 -27.10 8.25 -26.57
C THR A 97 -27.26 7.80 -25.09
N THR A 98 -28.40 7.16 -24.78
CA THR A 98 -29.00 7.01 -23.43
C THR A 98 -28.39 5.94 -22.51
N SER A 99 -27.40 5.15 -22.94
CA SER A 99 -26.90 3.99 -22.16
C SER A 99 -25.47 4.12 -21.63
N ALA A 100 -24.73 5.16 -21.99
CA ALA A 100 -23.37 5.39 -21.50
C ALA A 100 -23.37 6.27 -20.23
N PRO A 101 -22.42 6.06 -19.30
CA PRO A 101 -22.25 6.96 -18.16
C PRO A 101 -21.93 8.37 -18.65
N SER A 102 -22.60 9.37 -18.06
CA SER A 102 -22.36 10.78 -18.39
C SER A 102 -20.87 11.14 -18.21
N PRO A 103 -20.28 11.97 -19.10
CA PRO A 103 -18.92 12.47 -18.95
C PRO A 103 -18.62 13.05 -17.56
N ARG A 104 -19.63 13.68 -16.94
CA ARG A 104 -19.52 14.23 -15.58
C ARG A 104 -19.29 13.14 -14.53
N ILE A 105 -20.04 12.03 -14.60
CA ILE A 105 -19.91 10.91 -13.66
C ILE A 105 -18.52 10.29 -13.77
N ILE A 106 -18.00 10.17 -14.99
CA ILE A 106 -16.63 9.68 -15.20
C ILE A 106 -15.60 10.62 -14.58
N ALA A 107 -15.72 11.93 -14.83
CA ALA A 107 -14.80 12.90 -14.25
C ALA A 107 -14.80 12.85 -12.71
N GLU A 108 -15.99 12.78 -12.10
CA GLU A 108 -16.14 12.61 -10.64
C GLU A 108 -15.48 11.31 -10.15
N LEU A 109 -15.68 10.20 -10.85
CA LEU A 109 -15.10 8.90 -10.48
C LEU A 109 -13.57 8.85 -10.64
N LEU A 110 -13.02 9.52 -11.65
CA LEU A 110 -11.57 9.65 -11.83
C LEU A 110 -10.95 10.57 -10.77
N SER A 111 -11.69 11.60 -10.33
CA SER A 111 -11.30 12.45 -9.20
C SER A 111 -11.29 11.63 -7.90
N ASP A 112 -12.34 10.87 -7.63
CA ASP A 112 -12.39 10.00 -6.44
C ASP A 112 -11.27 8.95 -6.45
N ALA A 113 -11.00 8.34 -7.61
CA ALA A 113 -9.91 7.38 -7.78
C ALA A 113 -8.56 8.04 -7.44
N ARG A 114 -8.35 9.28 -7.89
CA ARG A 114 -7.15 10.06 -7.57
C ARG A 114 -7.01 10.30 -6.08
N ASP A 115 -8.05 10.81 -5.43
CA ASP A 115 -8.05 11.13 -3.99
C ASP A 115 -7.75 9.88 -3.16
N VAL A 116 -8.35 8.75 -3.54
CA VAL A 116 -8.08 7.45 -2.91
C VAL A 116 -6.61 7.03 -3.09
N ILE A 117 -6.03 7.20 -4.29
CA ILE A 117 -4.61 6.88 -4.54
C ILE A 117 -3.69 7.75 -3.69
N GLU A 118 -3.97 9.04 -3.57
CA GLU A 118 -3.17 9.97 -2.77
C GLU A 118 -3.20 9.57 -1.29
N ARG A 119 -4.40 9.33 -0.73
CA ARG A 119 -4.55 8.88 0.67
C ARG A 119 -3.83 7.55 0.93
N VAL A 120 -3.91 6.58 0.02
CA VAL A 120 -3.23 5.29 0.21
C VAL A 120 -1.72 5.41 -0.02
N ASN A 121 -1.26 6.34 -0.85
CA ASN A 121 0.17 6.65 -0.95
C ASN A 121 0.69 7.26 0.35
N ASP A 122 -0.07 8.13 1.01
CA ASP A 122 0.31 8.69 2.29
C ASP A 122 0.38 7.60 3.36
N LEU A 123 -0.63 6.73 3.42
CA LEU A 123 -0.65 5.54 4.25
C LEU A 123 0.60 4.67 4.03
N GLY A 124 0.93 4.39 2.78
CA GLY A 124 2.13 3.64 2.44
C GLY A 124 3.42 4.34 2.86
N SER A 125 3.44 5.67 2.87
CA SER A 125 4.61 6.43 3.31
C SER A 125 4.90 6.20 4.79
N TYR A 126 3.86 6.17 5.63
CA TYR A 126 3.99 5.90 7.06
C TYR A 126 4.51 4.49 7.34
N VAL A 127 4.05 3.50 6.55
CA VAL A 127 4.55 2.12 6.61
C VAL A 127 6.02 2.07 6.19
N GLU A 128 6.39 2.68 5.06
CA GLU A 128 7.78 2.68 4.58
C GLU A 128 8.75 3.42 5.52
N LEU A 129 8.29 4.48 6.20
CA LEU A 129 9.08 5.22 7.19
C LEU A 129 9.19 4.48 8.53
N GLY A 130 8.52 3.34 8.70
CA GLY A 130 8.49 2.58 9.95
C GLY A 130 7.80 3.33 11.10
N ILE A 131 6.95 4.31 10.75
CA ILE A 131 6.02 4.95 11.69
C ILE A 131 4.93 3.95 12.02
N VAL A 132 4.49 3.16 11.03
CA VAL A 132 3.56 2.03 11.19
C VAL A 132 4.32 0.73 10.95
N GLU A 133 4.17 -0.23 11.86
CA GLU A 133 4.76 -1.55 11.67
C GLU A 133 4.04 -2.31 10.54
N GLU A 134 4.80 -2.75 9.53
CA GLU A 134 4.28 -3.45 8.35
C GLU A 134 3.38 -4.63 8.72
N ARG A 135 3.76 -5.42 9.73
CA ARG A 135 2.99 -6.61 10.17
C ARG A 135 1.60 -6.23 10.68
N HIS A 136 1.52 -5.18 11.51
CA HIS A 136 0.25 -4.70 12.04
C HIS A 136 -0.61 -4.10 10.93
N PHE A 137 -0.01 -3.32 10.04
CA PHE A 137 -0.70 -2.76 8.88
C PHE A 137 -1.31 -3.83 7.99
N PHE A 138 -0.50 -4.79 7.52
CA PHE A 138 -0.99 -5.82 6.62
C PHE A 138 -1.96 -6.77 7.32
N ALA A 139 -1.80 -7.07 8.62
CA ALA A 139 -2.79 -7.86 9.37
C ALA A 139 -4.20 -7.30 9.24
N GLN A 140 -4.35 -5.97 9.26
CA GLN A 140 -5.64 -5.32 9.20
C GLN A 140 -6.11 -4.99 7.78
N PHE A 141 -5.19 -4.65 6.86
CA PHE A 141 -5.55 -4.03 5.57
C PHE A 141 -5.20 -4.83 4.31
N HIS A 142 -4.53 -5.98 4.42
CA HIS A 142 -4.03 -6.68 3.23
C HIS A 142 -5.12 -6.99 2.18
N PHE A 143 -6.31 -7.48 2.59
CA PHE A 143 -7.43 -7.72 1.67
C PHE A 143 -7.87 -6.44 0.95
N SER A 144 -8.13 -5.37 1.71
CA SER A 144 -8.59 -4.09 1.15
C SER A 144 -7.53 -3.48 0.23
N VAL A 145 -6.26 -3.53 0.59
CA VAL A 145 -5.15 -3.06 -0.26
C VAL A 145 -5.13 -3.84 -1.57
N ILE A 146 -5.22 -5.18 -1.53
CA ILE A 146 -5.19 -6.00 -2.75
C ILE A 146 -6.37 -5.66 -3.67
N GLN A 147 -7.59 -5.58 -3.13
CA GLN A 147 -8.79 -5.25 -3.92
C GLN A 147 -8.74 -3.84 -4.50
N LEU A 148 -8.37 -2.86 -3.68
CA LEU A 148 -8.33 -1.46 -4.07
C LEU A 148 -7.26 -1.21 -5.14
N VAL A 149 -6.05 -1.77 -4.93
CA VAL A 149 -4.99 -1.65 -5.93
C VAL A 149 -5.40 -2.38 -7.20
N PHE A 150 -6.05 -3.53 -7.12
CA PHE A 150 -6.53 -4.22 -8.32
C PHE A 150 -7.50 -3.35 -9.13
N LEU A 151 -8.44 -2.65 -8.49
CA LEU A 151 -9.37 -1.72 -9.14
C LEU A 151 -8.65 -0.54 -9.80
N LEU A 152 -7.70 0.07 -9.08
CA LEU A 152 -7.05 1.32 -9.48
C LEU A 152 -5.83 1.10 -10.39
N GLU A 153 -5.28 -0.11 -10.45
CA GLU A 153 -4.09 -0.44 -11.24
C GLU A 153 -4.19 -0.05 -12.73
N PRO A 154 -5.31 -0.27 -13.44
CA PRO A 154 -5.47 0.19 -14.82
C PRO A 154 -5.28 1.71 -14.96
N TYR A 155 -5.88 2.47 -14.04
CA TYR A 155 -5.79 3.93 -14.01
C TYR A 155 -4.36 4.40 -13.70
N LEU A 156 -3.69 3.77 -12.72
CA LEU A 156 -2.29 4.05 -12.37
C LEU A 156 -1.35 3.86 -13.55
N LEU A 157 -1.45 2.70 -14.22
CA LEU A 157 -0.59 2.36 -15.35
C LEU A 157 -0.85 3.28 -16.53
N LEU A 158 -2.11 3.57 -16.82
CA LEU A 158 -2.51 4.49 -17.89
C LEU A 158 -1.91 5.88 -17.66
N ARG A 159 -2.11 6.46 -16.47
CA ARG A 159 -1.59 7.79 -16.13
C ARG A 159 -0.06 7.84 -16.13
N THR A 160 0.60 6.79 -15.61
CA THR A 160 2.08 6.68 -15.62
C THR A 160 2.63 6.56 -17.03
N ALA A 161 1.94 5.80 -17.90
CA ALA A 161 2.34 5.57 -19.27
C ALA A 161 2.25 6.84 -20.12
N LEU A 162 1.15 7.61 -19.98
CA LEU A 162 0.90 8.87 -20.69
C LEU A 162 1.94 9.94 -20.33
N ARG A 163 2.32 10.07 -19.05
CA ARG A 163 3.27 11.10 -18.58
C ARG A 163 4.74 10.70 -18.66
N GLY A 164 5.12 9.87 -19.62
CA GLY A 164 6.52 9.53 -19.83
C GLY A 164 7.18 8.72 -18.71
N GLY A 165 6.42 8.14 -17.78
CA GLY A 165 6.95 7.27 -16.71
C GLY A 165 7.11 7.95 -15.35
N ASN A 166 6.43 9.08 -15.12
CA ASN A 166 6.32 9.64 -13.78
C ASN A 166 5.74 8.60 -12.81
N ARG A 167 6.47 8.28 -11.74
CA ARG A 167 6.21 7.15 -10.83
C ARG A 167 5.06 7.39 -9.84
N TRP A 168 4.08 8.19 -10.23
CA TRP A 168 2.92 8.52 -9.42
C TRP A 168 2.11 7.25 -9.10
N GLY A 169 1.78 7.03 -7.83
CA GLY A 169 1.04 5.84 -7.38
C GLY A 169 1.81 4.51 -7.41
N MET A 170 3.11 4.50 -7.68
CA MET A 170 3.91 3.27 -7.63
C MET A 170 4.08 2.69 -6.23
N ARG A 171 3.93 3.54 -5.20
CA ARG A 171 3.88 3.09 -3.81
C ARG A 171 2.67 2.20 -3.55
N LEU A 172 1.52 2.49 -4.15
CA LEU A 172 0.33 1.66 -4.08
C LEU A 172 0.59 0.24 -4.62
N ARG A 173 1.32 0.11 -5.73
CA ARG A 173 1.73 -1.20 -6.26
C ARG A 173 2.68 -1.95 -5.31
N ARG A 174 3.63 -1.25 -4.67
CA ARG A 174 4.48 -1.86 -3.62
C ARG A 174 3.66 -2.33 -2.41
N LEU A 175 2.66 -1.55 -1.99
CA LEU A 175 1.75 -1.95 -0.91
C LEU A 175 0.99 -3.22 -1.29
N ARG A 176 0.49 -3.33 -2.52
CA ARG A 176 -0.13 -4.58 -3.01
C ARG A 176 0.82 -5.75 -2.93
N VAL A 177 2.05 -5.62 -3.40
CA VAL A 177 3.04 -6.71 -3.30
C VAL A 177 3.31 -7.09 -1.84
N GLY A 178 3.39 -6.11 -0.94
CA GLY A 178 3.49 -6.37 0.50
C GLY A 178 2.29 -7.12 1.06
N ALA A 179 1.08 -6.72 0.67
CA ALA A 179 -0.16 -7.37 1.07
C ALA A 179 -0.29 -8.80 0.51
N GLU A 180 0.06 -9.02 -0.75
CA GLU A 180 0.08 -10.36 -1.37
C GLU A 180 1.10 -11.27 -0.68
N ARG A 181 2.29 -10.76 -0.35
CA ARG A 181 3.29 -11.49 0.44
C ARG A 181 2.75 -11.84 1.81
N TYR A 182 2.08 -10.90 2.47
CA TYR A 182 1.46 -11.14 3.76
C TYR A 182 0.37 -12.24 3.68
N GLN A 183 -0.53 -12.17 2.69
CA GLN A 183 -1.56 -13.17 2.43
C GLN A 183 -0.96 -14.58 2.29
N CYS A 184 0.05 -14.71 1.42
CA CYS A 184 0.69 -15.99 1.15
C CYS A 184 1.50 -16.52 2.34
N TRP A 185 2.01 -15.64 3.19
CA TRP A 185 2.86 -16.01 4.31
C TRP A 185 2.06 -16.36 5.58
N ASN A 186 0.94 -15.68 5.83
CA ASN A 186 0.14 -15.92 7.03
C ASN A 186 -0.64 -17.25 6.90
N PRO A 187 -0.43 -18.24 7.79
CA PRO A 187 -1.12 -19.53 7.74
C PRO A 187 -2.65 -19.43 7.74
N LEU A 188 -3.21 -18.38 8.36
CA LEU A 188 -4.64 -18.14 8.43
C LEU A 188 -5.26 -17.67 7.12
N HIS A 189 -4.45 -17.10 6.21
CA HIS A 189 -4.95 -16.47 5.00
C HIS A 189 -4.42 -17.12 3.71
N ARG A 190 -3.34 -17.90 3.77
CA ARG A 190 -2.67 -18.48 2.60
C ARG A 190 -3.52 -19.43 1.74
N THR A 191 -4.68 -19.87 2.20
CA THR A 191 -5.61 -20.71 1.42
C THR A 191 -6.80 -19.92 0.90
N ALA A 192 -6.99 -18.68 1.37
CA ALA A 192 -8.12 -17.86 0.99
C ALA A 192 -7.87 -17.19 -0.37
N THR A 193 -8.69 -17.54 -1.35
CA THR A 193 -8.76 -16.84 -2.62
C THR A 193 -9.39 -15.47 -2.42
N ILE A 194 -8.77 -14.44 -2.99
CA ILE A 194 -9.33 -13.08 -2.98
C ILE A 194 -10.08 -12.86 -4.28
N THR A 195 -11.39 -12.64 -4.16
CA THR A 195 -12.26 -12.30 -5.28
C THR A 195 -12.79 -10.88 -5.13
N LEU A 196 -13.11 -10.26 -6.27
CA LEU A 196 -13.79 -8.98 -6.34
C LEU A 196 -14.77 -9.01 -7.49
N ARG A 197 -16.05 -8.73 -7.21
CA ARG A 197 -17.16 -8.77 -8.18
C ARG A 197 -17.11 -10.02 -9.08
N GLY A 198 -16.91 -11.19 -8.47
CA GLY A 198 -16.83 -12.50 -9.16
C GLY A 198 -15.52 -12.77 -9.89
N THR A 199 -14.59 -11.83 -9.95
CA THR A 199 -13.26 -12.02 -10.56
C THR A 199 -12.24 -12.43 -9.50
N THR A 200 -11.52 -13.52 -9.73
CA THR A 200 -10.38 -13.92 -8.89
C THR A 200 -9.20 -12.98 -9.11
N ILE A 201 -8.80 -12.25 -8.07
CA ILE A 201 -7.65 -11.33 -8.10
C ILE A 201 -6.37 -12.06 -7.74
N LEU A 202 -6.43 -12.82 -6.65
CA LEU A 202 -5.29 -13.53 -6.10
C LEU A 202 -5.74 -14.95 -5.75
N GLN A 203 -5.14 -15.90 -6.46
CA GLN A 203 -5.22 -17.31 -6.10
C GLN A 203 -3.91 -17.67 -5.40
N PRO A 204 -3.93 -17.98 -4.10
CA PRO A 204 -2.74 -18.45 -3.42
C PRO A 204 -2.26 -19.76 -4.06
N ASP A 205 -0.95 -19.93 -4.12
CA ASP A 205 -0.32 -21.18 -4.56
C ASP A 205 -0.05 -22.04 -3.31
N PRO A 206 -0.87 -23.08 -3.04
CA PRO A 206 -0.72 -23.92 -1.86
C PRO A 206 0.54 -24.78 -1.90
N SER A 207 1.16 -24.93 -3.08
CA SER A 207 2.36 -25.76 -3.26
C SER A 207 3.65 -25.05 -2.83
N ARG A 208 3.60 -23.72 -2.60
CA ARG A 208 4.78 -22.98 -2.15
C ARG A 208 5.14 -23.32 -0.71
N PRO A 209 6.39 -23.76 -0.43
CA PRO A 209 6.80 -24.13 0.91
C PRO A 209 6.74 -22.92 1.86
N PHE A 210 6.32 -23.18 3.09
CA PHE A 210 6.35 -22.19 4.16
C PHE A 210 7.82 -21.97 4.57
N VAL A 211 8.39 -20.84 4.15
CA VAL A 211 9.72 -20.43 4.61
C VAL A 211 9.55 -19.43 5.76
N VAL A 212 9.93 -19.86 6.97
CA VAL A 212 10.06 -18.96 8.13
C VAL A 212 11.27 -18.07 7.87
N LEU A 213 11.05 -16.89 7.31
CA LEU A 213 12.12 -15.90 7.19
C LEU A 213 12.04 -14.96 8.40
N PRO A 214 13.03 -15.00 9.31
CA PRO A 214 12.90 -14.40 10.63
C PRO A 214 12.83 -12.86 10.64
N ARG A 215 13.07 -12.18 9.51
CA ARG A 215 13.04 -10.70 9.40
C ARG A 215 12.69 -10.18 8.00
N LEU A 216 11.67 -10.72 7.34
CA LEU A 216 11.26 -10.17 6.05
C LEU A 216 10.48 -8.86 6.24
N ARG A 217 10.96 -7.78 5.62
CA ARG A 217 10.08 -6.67 5.22
C ARG A 217 9.09 -7.22 4.19
N PHE A 218 7.80 -7.02 4.43
CA PHE A 218 6.77 -7.33 3.45
C PHE A 218 6.86 -6.36 2.28
N MET A 219 7.06 -5.07 2.58
CA MET A 219 7.23 -4.06 1.54
C MET A 219 8.54 -4.27 0.77
N PRO A 220 8.49 -4.28 -0.57
CA PRO A 220 9.68 -4.24 -1.41
C PRO A 220 10.52 -2.98 -1.13
N ASP A 221 11.84 -3.10 -1.35
CA ASP A 221 12.76 -1.95 -1.27
C ASP A 221 12.35 -0.85 -2.26
N ARG A 222 12.45 0.41 -1.82
CA ARG A 222 12.14 1.61 -2.63
C ARG A 222 12.95 1.65 -3.93
N GLN A 223 14.16 1.12 -3.92
CA GLN A 223 15.06 1.11 -5.08
C GLN A 223 14.81 -0.06 -6.04
N ARG A 224 14.15 -1.14 -5.59
CA ARG A 224 13.85 -2.32 -6.40
C ARG A 224 12.44 -2.21 -6.96
N PHE A 225 12.31 -1.41 -8.01
CA PHE A 225 11.21 -1.55 -8.95
C PHE A 225 11.26 -2.97 -9.53
N ARG A 226 10.12 -3.67 -9.61
CA ARG A 226 10.13 -5.00 -10.25
C ARG A 226 10.43 -4.79 -11.75
N PRO A 227 11.24 -5.66 -12.38
CA PRO A 227 11.32 -5.75 -13.84
C PRO A 227 9.92 -5.89 -14.48
N ASP A 228 8.99 -6.54 -13.76
CA ASP A 228 7.59 -6.70 -14.14
C ASP A 228 6.82 -5.39 -14.24
N ASP A 229 7.21 -4.36 -13.49
CA ASP A 229 6.53 -3.06 -13.52
C ASP A 229 6.91 -2.28 -14.78
N GLU A 230 8.18 -2.34 -15.19
CA GLU A 230 8.64 -1.74 -16.44
C GLU A 230 8.06 -2.47 -17.66
N SER A 231 7.99 -3.81 -17.61
CA SER A 231 7.36 -4.59 -18.67
C SER A 231 5.86 -4.30 -18.76
N ALA A 232 5.15 -4.19 -17.63
CA ALA A 232 3.74 -3.81 -17.59
C ALA A 232 3.52 -2.38 -18.11
N LEU A 233 4.38 -1.42 -17.78
CA LEU A 233 4.32 -0.06 -18.30
C LEU A 233 4.59 -0.01 -19.81
N LYS A 234 5.59 -0.76 -20.29
CA LYS A 234 5.88 -0.87 -21.73
C LYS A 234 4.71 -1.49 -22.49
N ALA A 235 4.14 -2.58 -21.98
CA ALA A 235 2.96 -3.21 -22.56
C ALA A 235 1.75 -2.27 -22.56
N THR A 236 1.56 -1.51 -21.47
CA THR A 236 0.49 -0.52 -21.37
C THR A 236 0.67 0.61 -22.38
N ARG A 237 1.89 1.14 -22.54
CA ARG A 237 2.20 2.14 -23.58
C ARG A 237 1.89 1.63 -24.99
N GLN A 238 2.26 0.39 -25.29
CA GLN A 238 1.95 -0.22 -26.59
C GLN A 238 0.44 -0.34 -26.81
N GLU A 239 -0.32 -0.71 -25.78
CA GLU A 239 -1.77 -0.79 -25.88
C GLU A 239 -2.41 0.60 -26.07
N ILE A 240 -1.94 1.61 -25.33
CA ILE A 240 -2.41 2.99 -25.49
C ILE A 240 -2.10 3.50 -26.90
N GLN A 241 -0.89 3.26 -27.40
CA GLN A 241 -0.48 3.70 -28.73
C GLN A 241 -1.39 3.13 -29.81
N LYS A 242 -1.70 1.82 -29.75
CA LYS A 242 -2.64 1.16 -30.67
C LYS A 242 -4.03 1.80 -30.62
N VAL A 243 -4.52 2.10 -29.41
CA VAL A 243 -5.82 2.73 -29.22
C VAL A 243 -5.83 4.17 -29.76
N SER A 244 -4.76 4.92 -29.49
CA SER A 244 -4.55 6.30 -29.96
C SER A 244 -4.53 6.40 -31.48
N GLU A 245 -3.78 5.51 -32.14
CA GLU A 245 -3.71 5.42 -33.60
C GLU A 245 -5.06 5.09 -34.22
N GLY A 246 -5.83 4.18 -33.59
CA GLY A 246 -7.17 3.83 -34.03
C GLY A 246 -8.17 4.99 -33.96
N TRP A 247 -7.92 5.98 -33.11
CA TRP A 247 -8.79 7.16 -32.93
C TRP A 247 -8.25 8.44 -33.59
N GLY A 248 -7.00 8.44 -34.06
CA GLY A 248 -6.35 9.63 -34.58
C GLY A 248 -6.14 10.74 -33.54
N LEU A 249 -6.07 10.39 -32.26
CA LEU A 249 -5.87 11.33 -31.15
C LEU A 249 -4.42 11.33 -30.69
N ALA A 250 -3.91 12.48 -30.24
CA ALA A 250 -2.59 12.57 -29.64
C ALA A 250 -2.62 12.14 -28.16
N LEU A 251 -1.53 11.54 -27.66
CA LEU A 251 -1.42 11.11 -26.25
C LEU A 251 -1.58 12.29 -25.27
N ASP A 252 -1.12 13.48 -25.63
CA ASP A 252 -1.26 14.69 -24.83
C ASP A 252 -2.71 15.16 -24.70
N GLU A 253 -3.55 14.88 -25.71
CA GLU A 253 -4.99 15.16 -25.64
C GLU A 253 -5.70 14.19 -24.70
N MET A 254 -5.26 12.92 -24.69
CA MET A 254 -5.77 11.92 -23.75
C MET A 254 -5.38 12.22 -22.30
N ASP A 255 -4.17 12.72 -22.02
CA ASP A 255 -3.74 13.06 -20.65
C ASP A 255 -4.64 14.14 -20.02
N LYS A 256 -5.18 15.06 -20.83
CA LYS A 256 -6.09 16.11 -20.36
C LYS A 256 -7.37 15.55 -19.72
N TRP A 257 -7.79 14.34 -20.08
CA TRP A 257 -8.97 13.69 -19.49
C TRP A 257 -8.80 13.34 -18.00
N PHE A 258 -7.55 13.26 -17.53
CA PHE A 258 -7.21 12.89 -16.16
C PHE A 258 -6.99 14.08 -15.22
N GLY A 259 -7.02 15.31 -15.77
CA GLY A 259 -6.79 16.54 -15.01
C GLY A 259 -5.33 16.74 -14.53
N PRO A 260 -5.06 17.88 -13.87
CA PRO A 260 -3.73 18.17 -13.31
C PRO A 260 -3.35 17.17 -12.19
N ILE A 261 -2.06 17.17 -11.81
CA ILE A 261 -1.58 16.60 -10.53
C ILE A 261 -1.29 17.79 -9.64
#